data_AF-A0A9D5CTI8-F1
#
_entry.id   AF-A0A9D5CTI8-F1
#
_cell.length_a   1.000
_cell.length_b   1.000
_cell.length_c   1.000
_cell.angle_alpha   90.00
_cell.angle_beta   90.00
_cell.angle_gamma   90.00
#
_symmetry.space_group_name_H-M   'P 1'
#
loop_
_entity.id
_entity.type
_entity.pdbx_description
1 polymer ?
#
loop_
_entity_poly.entity_id
_entity_poly.type
_entity_poly.pdbx_seq_one_letter_code
_entity_poly.pdbx_strand_id
1 'polypeptide(L)'
;MQSREATIKSLYGVVVKMKLGPYGNPKASDSANLDSAAELLLRSGRSPAEALMLLVPEAYKNHPTLLIKYPEIVDFYDYYKGQMEAWDGPALLLFSDGKTVGACLDRNGLRPARYWRTIDNVVYVASEVGVLPMDESKVVMKGRLGPGMMITVDLESGQVYENTEVKKIVASSNPYKKWAFGYSSEDVQMVIETMAAQGKEPTFCMGDDIPLAVLSQKPHMLYDYFKQRFAQVTNPAIDPLREDIQKGIHGSIDKAIQSSCVKLQAIYAVRNGSQLLVLSDRSEELEPTRPAIPILLAVGAVHQHLIQNGLRMSASIVADTAQCFSTHQFACLIGYGASKIWSSKDSFLRWVLRDLLEFRSDRPSIPVGKVESASSIVQRFCTGGMSLGAISRETHEAIAIAMNRLGKKVSAYIARLRNSKPGVPLISPPPHHDIYSIEDLAQLIFDLHQVNPKAKVSVKLVAEAGLISGHDGGTGASPVSSIKHAGGPWELGLTETQQTLIEKELRERVIRRVDGGFKGGVEILMGAAMGDNEYGFGYDAMIATGCVSGYA
;
A
#
# COMPACT_ATOMS: atom_id res chain seq x y z
N MET A 1 -9.92 8.72 -5.89
CA MET A 1 -11.07 9.01 -6.77
C MET A 1 -12.18 9.89 -6.18
N GLN A 2 -12.85 9.55 -5.07
CA GLN A 2 -13.98 10.34 -4.52
C GLN A 2 -13.72 11.85 -4.35
N SER A 3 -12.52 12.24 -3.88
CA SER A 3 -12.14 13.65 -3.75
C SER A 3 -12.05 14.40 -5.08
N ARG A 4 -11.78 13.70 -6.18
CA ARG A 4 -11.62 14.25 -7.53
C ARG A 4 -12.98 14.47 -8.21
N GLU A 5 -14.00 13.70 -7.84
CA GLU A 5 -15.36 13.85 -8.39
C GLU A 5 -15.90 15.27 -8.21
N ALA A 6 -15.62 15.87 -7.06
CA ALA A 6 -15.99 17.25 -6.77
C ALA A 6 -15.35 18.24 -7.75
N THR A 7 -14.08 18.04 -8.14
CA THR A 7 -13.30 18.98 -8.95
C THR A 7 -13.35 18.71 -10.46
N ILE A 8 -13.83 17.54 -10.90
CA ILE A 8 -13.98 17.22 -12.33
C ILE A 8 -14.91 18.25 -13.01
N LYS A 9 -14.40 18.91 -14.05
CA LYS A 9 -15.18 19.78 -14.93
C LYS A 9 -15.50 18.98 -16.20
N SER A 10 -16.79 18.77 -16.48
CA SER A 10 -17.24 18.05 -17.67
C SER A 10 -17.24 18.98 -18.88
N LEU A 11 -16.67 18.52 -20.00
CA LEU A 11 -16.82 19.13 -21.32
C LEU A 11 -18.29 19.11 -21.81
N TYR A 12 -19.11 18.22 -21.26
CA TYR A 12 -20.51 17.99 -21.62
C TYR A 12 -21.52 18.67 -20.66
N GLY A 13 -21.05 19.58 -19.80
CA GLY A 13 -21.88 20.35 -18.86
C GLY A 13 -22.22 19.65 -17.54
N VAL A 14 -22.85 20.41 -16.61
CA VAL A 14 -23.09 20.00 -15.21
C VAL A 14 -24.10 18.84 -15.08
N VAL A 15 -25.09 18.75 -15.98
CA VAL A 15 -26.14 17.73 -15.93
C VAL A 15 -25.59 16.33 -16.22
N VAL A 16 -24.61 16.22 -17.12
CA VAL A 16 -23.96 14.94 -17.45
C VAL A 16 -23.05 14.49 -16.31
N LYS A 17 -22.39 15.42 -15.61
CA LYS A 17 -21.57 15.13 -14.42
C LYS A 17 -22.36 14.43 -13.30
N MET A 18 -23.61 14.83 -13.07
CA MET A 18 -24.47 14.22 -12.03
C MET A 18 -24.95 12.80 -12.38
N LYS A 19 -25.02 12.44 -13.68
CA LYS A 19 -25.45 11.10 -14.12
C LYS A 19 -24.31 10.09 -14.20
N LEU A 20 -23.07 10.56 -14.31
CA LEU A 20 -21.90 9.71 -14.51
C LEU A 20 -21.20 9.31 -13.19
N GLY A 21 -21.51 9.97 -12.06
CA GLY A 21 -21.00 9.58 -10.75
C GLY A 21 -21.90 8.55 -10.05
N PRO A 22 -21.36 7.77 -9.08
CA PRO A 22 -19.98 7.78 -8.59
C PRO A 22 -19.00 6.99 -9.50
N TYR A 23 -17.77 7.47 -9.61
CA TYR A 23 -16.68 6.86 -10.41
C TYR A 23 -15.83 5.87 -9.61
N GLY A 24 -16.26 5.57 -8.38
CA GLY A 24 -15.68 4.53 -7.53
C GLY A 24 -16.68 4.04 -6.49
N ASN A 25 -16.83 2.73 -6.37
CA ASN A 25 -17.73 2.07 -5.45
C ASN A 25 -16.93 1.11 -4.54
N PRO A 26 -16.87 1.38 -3.22
CA PRO A 26 -16.19 0.50 -2.26
C PRO A 26 -16.74 -0.93 -2.21
N LYS A 27 -17.97 -1.15 -2.71
CA LYS A 27 -18.58 -2.49 -2.79
C LYS A 27 -18.24 -3.24 -4.08
N ALA A 28 -17.71 -2.55 -5.09
CA ALA A 28 -17.31 -3.18 -6.34
C ALA A 28 -15.89 -3.73 -6.24
N SER A 29 -15.56 -4.73 -7.08
CA SER A 29 -14.19 -5.23 -7.18
C SER A 29 -13.21 -4.12 -7.56
N ASP A 30 -11.95 -4.30 -7.21
CA ASP A 30 -10.82 -3.47 -7.66
C ASP A 30 -10.80 -3.29 -9.19
N SER A 31 -10.99 -4.37 -9.94
CA SER A 31 -10.99 -4.41 -11.41
C SER A 31 -12.13 -3.56 -12.00
N ALA A 32 -13.34 -3.66 -11.45
CA ALA A 32 -14.47 -2.84 -11.86
C ALA A 32 -14.27 -1.34 -11.54
N ASN A 33 -13.61 -1.02 -10.43
CA ASN A 33 -13.26 0.35 -10.09
C ASN A 33 -12.17 0.91 -11.02
N LEU A 34 -11.19 0.09 -11.40
CA LEU A 34 -10.16 0.46 -12.38
C LEU A 34 -10.77 0.69 -13.76
N ASP A 35 -11.66 -0.19 -14.21
CA ASP A 35 -12.40 -0.06 -15.47
C ASP A 35 -13.22 1.24 -15.51
N SER A 36 -13.97 1.52 -14.44
CA SER A 36 -14.74 2.78 -14.30
C SER A 36 -13.85 4.03 -14.38
N ALA A 37 -12.68 4.00 -13.73
CA ALA A 37 -11.72 5.09 -13.75
C ALA A 37 -11.06 5.25 -15.13
N ALA A 38 -10.74 4.14 -15.80
CA ALA A 38 -10.19 4.14 -17.15
C ALA A 38 -11.22 4.68 -18.15
N GLU A 39 -12.45 4.17 -18.15
CA GLU A 39 -13.51 4.63 -19.06
C GLU A 39 -13.76 6.13 -18.90
N LEU A 40 -13.75 6.67 -17.67
CA LEU A 40 -13.84 8.11 -17.45
C LEU A 40 -12.75 8.89 -18.20
N LEU A 41 -11.50 8.43 -18.14
CA LEU A 41 -10.38 9.05 -18.86
C LEU A 41 -10.56 8.93 -20.38
N LEU A 42 -10.98 7.77 -20.89
CA LEU A 42 -11.23 7.55 -22.31
C LEU A 42 -12.34 8.48 -22.83
N ARG A 43 -13.48 8.52 -22.15
CA ARG A 43 -14.63 9.38 -22.49
C ARG A 43 -14.33 10.87 -22.35
N SER A 44 -13.29 11.24 -21.60
CA SER A 44 -12.78 12.61 -21.51
C SER A 44 -11.91 13.04 -22.71
N GLY A 45 -11.64 12.12 -23.65
CA GLY A 45 -10.89 12.38 -24.89
C GLY A 45 -9.46 11.84 -24.89
N ARG A 46 -9.09 11.00 -23.92
CA ARG A 46 -7.76 10.37 -23.84
C ARG A 46 -7.75 9.03 -24.56
N SER A 47 -6.60 8.65 -25.11
CA SER A 47 -6.43 7.30 -25.65
C SER A 47 -6.38 6.24 -24.53
N PRO A 48 -6.69 4.97 -24.81
CA PRO A 48 -6.55 3.89 -23.83
C PRO A 48 -5.13 3.75 -23.29
N ALA A 49 -4.13 3.90 -24.17
CA ALA A 49 -2.71 3.87 -23.78
C ALA A 49 -2.37 5.01 -22.81
N GLU A 50 -2.81 6.24 -23.10
CA GLU A 50 -2.58 7.38 -22.22
C GLU A 50 -3.27 7.20 -20.86
N ALA A 51 -4.53 6.74 -20.85
CA ALA A 51 -5.27 6.50 -19.61
C ALA A 51 -4.58 5.48 -18.71
N LEU A 52 -4.10 4.37 -19.27
CA LEU A 52 -3.39 3.34 -18.51
C LEU A 52 -1.99 3.77 -18.10
N MET A 53 -1.30 4.61 -18.89
CA MET A 53 -0.05 5.22 -18.45
C MET A 53 -0.25 6.18 -17.25
N LEU A 54 -1.42 6.80 -17.10
CA LEU A 54 -1.76 7.61 -15.92
C LEU A 54 -2.12 6.75 -14.71
N LEU A 55 -2.98 5.75 -14.90
CA LEU A 55 -3.51 4.93 -13.81
C LEU A 55 -2.48 3.92 -13.29
N VAL A 56 -1.73 3.29 -14.20
CA VAL A 56 -0.74 2.24 -13.91
C VAL A 56 0.61 2.63 -14.53
N PRO A 57 1.30 3.65 -13.97
CA PRO A 57 2.55 4.16 -14.53
C PRO A 57 3.72 3.18 -14.35
N GLU A 58 4.64 3.14 -15.31
CA GLU A 58 5.88 2.37 -15.20
C GLU A 58 6.82 2.95 -14.12
N ALA A 59 7.67 2.11 -13.53
CA ALA A 59 8.80 2.56 -12.72
C ALA A 59 9.88 3.23 -13.58
N TYR A 60 9.67 4.51 -13.94
CA TYR A 60 10.51 5.25 -14.87
C TYR A 60 11.79 5.86 -14.25
N LYS A 61 11.83 6.01 -12.92
CA LYS A 61 13.00 6.60 -12.22
C LYS A 61 14.22 5.70 -12.35
N ASN A 62 15.36 6.30 -12.69
CA ASN A 62 16.64 5.61 -12.92
C ASN A 62 16.62 4.58 -14.06
N HIS A 63 15.64 4.63 -14.96
CA HIS A 63 15.60 3.74 -16.12
C HIS A 63 16.59 4.25 -17.20
N PRO A 64 17.72 3.56 -17.45
CA PRO A 64 18.80 4.10 -18.30
C PRO A 64 18.34 4.40 -19.73
N THR A 65 17.55 3.49 -20.32
CA THR A 65 17.02 3.65 -21.68
C THR A 65 16.07 4.84 -21.81
N LEU A 66 15.12 5.02 -20.89
CA LEU A 66 14.15 6.12 -20.94
C LEU A 66 14.85 7.46 -20.75
N LEU A 67 15.77 7.55 -19.78
CA LEU A 67 16.50 8.79 -19.49
C LEU A 67 17.35 9.26 -20.68
N ILE A 68 17.97 8.34 -21.43
CA ILE A 68 18.89 8.67 -22.52
C ILE A 68 18.16 8.81 -23.86
N LYS A 69 17.27 7.86 -24.19
CA LYS A 69 16.69 7.76 -25.54
C LYS A 69 15.29 8.35 -25.67
N TYR A 70 14.54 8.46 -24.58
CA TYR A 70 13.14 8.88 -24.60
C TYR A 70 12.80 9.81 -23.42
N PRO A 71 13.50 10.95 -23.28
CA PRO A 71 13.28 11.90 -22.17
C PRO A 71 11.83 12.40 -22.11
N GLU A 72 11.13 12.48 -23.24
CA GLU A 72 9.72 12.88 -23.31
C GLU A 72 8.81 11.98 -22.45
N ILE A 73 9.11 10.68 -22.37
CA ILE A 73 8.36 9.72 -21.54
C ILE A 73 8.56 10.02 -20.06
N VAL A 74 9.79 10.40 -19.67
CA VAL A 74 10.10 10.79 -18.29
C VAL A 74 9.37 12.09 -17.95
N ASP A 75 9.36 13.05 -18.86
CA ASP A 75 8.66 14.34 -18.69
C ASP A 75 7.14 14.13 -18.51
N PHE A 76 6.54 13.21 -19.27
CA PHE A 76 5.14 12.80 -19.10
C PHE A 76 4.86 12.28 -17.68
N TYR A 77 5.68 11.34 -17.20
CA TYR A 77 5.48 10.78 -15.87
C TYR A 77 5.76 11.80 -14.76
N ASP A 78 6.75 12.67 -14.93
CA ASP A 78 7.05 13.73 -13.97
C ASP A 78 5.94 14.78 -13.87
N TYR A 79 5.22 15.04 -14.96
CA TYR A 79 4.04 15.90 -14.95
C TYR A 79 2.88 15.25 -14.17
N TYR A 80 2.63 13.94 -14.36
CA TYR A 80 1.48 13.25 -13.75
C TYR A 80 1.72 12.68 -12.35
N LYS A 81 2.97 12.47 -11.90
CA LYS A 81 3.28 11.84 -10.59
C LYS A 81 2.64 12.53 -9.38
N GLY A 82 2.35 13.83 -9.48
CA GLY A 82 1.67 14.61 -8.45
C GLY A 82 0.17 14.80 -8.70
N GLN A 83 -0.30 14.44 -9.89
CA GLN A 83 -1.68 14.66 -10.33
C GLN A 83 -2.53 13.40 -10.25
N MET A 84 -1.98 12.21 -10.46
CA MET A 84 -2.69 10.93 -10.33
C MET A 84 -1.85 9.96 -9.52
N GLU A 85 -2.44 9.38 -8.48
CA GLU A 85 -1.85 8.29 -7.72
C GLU A 85 -1.85 7.00 -8.54
N ALA A 86 -0.77 6.21 -8.43
CA ALA A 86 -0.69 4.92 -9.11
C ALA A 86 -1.66 3.91 -8.48
N TRP A 87 -2.38 3.19 -9.33
CA TRP A 87 -3.14 2.00 -8.96
C TRP A 87 -2.19 0.81 -9.01
N ASP A 88 -1.55 0.54 -7.88
CA ASP A 88 -0.48 -0.46 -7.75
C ASP A 88 -1.05 -1.84 -7.35
N GLY A 89 -0.40 -2.90 -7.80
CA GLY A 89 -0.82 -4.29 -7.61
C GLY A 89 -0.48 -5.17 -8.83
N PRO A 90 -0.43 -6.51 -8.68
CA PRO A 90 -0.19 -7.40 -9.82
C PRO A 90 -1.29 -7.25 -10.88
N ALA A 91 -0.92 -6.86 -12.11
CA ALA A 91 -1.91 -6.65 -13.15
C ALA A 91 -1.37 -6.97 -14.55
N LEU A 92 -2.14 -7.77 -15.29
CA LEU A 92 -2.14 -7.81 -16.74
C LEU A 92 -3.48 -7.25 -17.22
N LEU A 93 -3.43 -6.08 -17.85
CA LEU A 93 -4.61 -5.38 -18.34
C LEU A 93 -4.73 -5.58 -19.84
N LEU A 94 -5.87 -6.12 -20.28
CA LEU A 94 -6.28 -6.13 -21.69
C LEU A 94 -7.36 -5.06 -21.87
N PHE A 95 -7.23 -4.23 -22.89
CA PHE A 95 -8.11 -3.07 -23.07
C PHE A 95 -8.41 -2.84 -24.54
N SER A 96 -9.58 -2.22 -24.80
CA SER A 96 -9.94 -1.74 -26.13
C SER A 96 -10.96 -0.60 -26.05
N ASP A 97 -10.87 0.35 -26.96
CA ASP A 97 -11.90 1.37 -27.22
C ASP A 97 -12.68 1.10 -28.52
N GLY A 98 -12.53 -0.10 -29.10
CA GLY A 98 -13.09 -0.49 -30.39
C GLY A 98 -12.29 -0.02 -31.61
N LYS A 99 -11.26 0.83 -31.42
CA LYS A 99 -10.32 1.26 -32.48
C LYS A 99 -8.91 0.76 -32.23
N THR A 100 -8.48 0.82 -30.99
CA THR A 100 -7.23 0.29 -30.49
C THR A 100 -7.53 -0.91 -29.59
N VAL A 101 -6.72 -1.95 -29.68
CA VAL A 101 -6.67 -3.05 -28.70
C VAL A 101 -5.26 -3.15 -28.16
N GLY A 102 -5.10 -3.45 -26.88
CA GLY A 102 -3.78 -3.51 -26.28
C GLY A 102 -3.71 -4.29 -24.99
N ALA A 103 -2.47 -4.46 -24.53
CA ALA A 103 -2.14 -5.09 -23.27
C ALA A 103 -1.09 -4.28 -22.51
N CYS A 104 -1.21 -4.19 -21.19
CA CYS A 104 -0.27 -3.48 -20.31
C CYS A 104 0.00 -4.30 -19.04
N LEU A 105 1.24 -4.28 -18.56
CA LEU A 105 1.60 -4.84 -17.25
C LEU A 105 1.76 -3.76 -16.19
N ASP A 106 1.54 -4.16 -14.94
CA ASP A 106 1.89 -3.36 -13.78
C ASP A 106 3.39 -3.00 -13.76
N ARG A 107 3.72 -1.98 -12.96
CA ARG A 107 5.07 -1.42 -12.88
C ARG A 107 6.19 -2.40 -12.52
N ASN A 108 5.85 -3.53 -11.88
CA ASN A 108 6.78 -4.56 -11.42
C ASN A 108 6.69 -5.83 -12.30
N GLY A 109 5.69 -5.94 -13.17
CA GLY A 109 5.48 -7.07 -14.08
C GLY A 109 5.19 -8.36 -13.33
N LEU A 110 4.26 -8.31 -12.36
CA LEU A 110 3.99 -9.42 -11.44
C LEU A 110 3.04 -10.47 -12.03
N ARG A 111 2.44 -10.20 -13.20
CA ARG A 111 1.68 -11.18 -13.98
C ARG A 111 2.41 -11.56 -15.27
N PRO A 112 2.35 -12.82 -15.71
CA PRO A 112 2.95 -13.22 -16.96
C PRO A 112 2.13 -12.70 -18.14
N ALA A 113 2.81 -12.21 -19.17
CA ALA A 113 2.18 -11.81 -20.43
C ALA A 113 3.11 -12.11 -21.61
N ARG A 114 2.66 -12.99 -22.49
CA ARG A 114 3.36 -13.44 -23.70
C ARG A 114 2.57 -12.99 -24.92
N TYR A 115 3.27 -12.61 -25.97
CA TYR A 115 2.62 -12.22 -27.20
C TYR A 115 3.28 -12.82 -28.44
N TRP A 116 2.46 -13.03 -29.48
CA TRP A 116 2.87 -13.57 -30.78
C TRP A 116 2.36 -12.67 -31.89
N ARG A 117 3.20 -12.43 -32.89
CA ARG A 117 2.78 -11.81 -34.16
C ARG A 117 2.90 -12.86 -35.25
N THR A 118 1.91 -12.89 -36.12
CA THR A 118 1.80 -13.90 -37.18
C THR A 118 1.78 -13.25 -38.57
N ILE A 119 2.11 -14.03 -39.61
CA ILE A 119 2.15 -13.56 -41.00
C ILE A 119 0.78 -13.16 -41.54
N ASP A 120 -0.29 -13.70 -40.95
CA ASP A 120 -1.69 -13.38 -41.22
C ASP A 120 -2.17 -12.15 -40.43
N ASN A 121 -1.24 -11.32 -39.94
CA ASN A 121 -1.50 -10.05 -39.25
C ASN A 121 -2.33 -10.20 -37.96
N VAL A 122 -2.23 -11.35 -37.29
CA VAL A 122 -2.87 -11.55 -35.98
C VAL A 122 -1.83 -11.36 -34.88
N VAL A 123 -2.22 -10.58 -33.87
CA VAL A 123 -1.46 -10.42 -32.62
C VAL A 123 -2.19 -11.15 -31.51
N TYR A 124 -1.51 -12.09 -30.87
CA TYR A 124 -2.01 -12.83 -29.72
C TYR A 124 -1.34 -12.29 -28.47
N VAL A 125 -2.10 -12.12 -27.38
CA VAL A 125 -1.57 -11.88 -26.05
C VAL A 125 -2.22 -12.88 -25.10
N ALA A 126 -1.42 -13.59 -24.33
CA ALA A 126 -1.92 -14.57 -23.36
C ALA A 126 -1.04 -14.58 -22.10
N SER A 127 -1.64 -15.00 -20.98
CA SER A 127 -0.92 -15.18 -19.71
C SER A 127 0.07 -16.34 -19.78
N GLU A 128 -0.15 -17.31 -20.66
CA GLU A 128 0.65 -18.53 -20.80
C GLU A 128 1.00 -18.83 -22.26
N VAL A 129 1.96 -19.74 -22.45
CA VAL A 129 2.32 -20.28 -23.77
C VAL A 129 1.54 -21.56 -24.03
N GLY A 130 1.04 -21.75 -25.25
CA GLY A 130 0.31 -22.98 -25.63
C GLY A 130 -1.20 -22.94 -25.37
N VAL A 131 -1.76 -21.77 -25.05
CA VAL A 131 -3.21 -21.60 -24.80
C VAL A 131 -4.05 -21.83 -26.07
N LEU A 132 -3.50 -21.53 -27.24
CA LEU A 132 -4.15 -21.74 -28.53
C LEU A 132 -3.31 -22.69 -29.39
N PRO A 133 -3.96 -23.61 -30.15
CA PRO A 133 -3.27 -24.43 -31.13
C PRO A 133 -2.78 -23.53 -32.28
N MET A 134 -1.50 -23.16 -32.24
CA MET A 134 -0.89 -22.22 -33.18
C MET A 134 0.06 -22.95 -34.13
N ASP A 135 -0.06 -22.66 -35.42
CA ASP A 135 0.89 -23.12 -36.42
C ASP A 135 2.17 -22.29 -36.32
N GLU A 136 3.24 -22.90 -35.80
CA GLU A 136 4.52 -22.22 -35.57
C GLU A 136 5.14 -21.67 -36.86
N SER A 137 4.81 -22.25 -38.02
CA SER A 137 5.32 -21.76 -39.31
C SER A 137 4.82 -20.35 -39.67
N LYS A 138 3.70 -19.93 -39.07
CA LYS A 138 3.10 -18.60 -39.28
C LYS A 138 3.62 -17.54 -38.32
N VAL A 139 4.37 -17.91 -37.28
CA VAL A 139 4.81 -16.98 -36.24
C VAL A 139 6.01 -16.17 -36.73
N VAL A 140 5.82 -14.85 -36.85
CA VAL A 140 6.87 -13.89 -37.22
C VAL A 140 7.69 -13.48 -35.99
N MET A 141 7.04 -13.30 -34.85
CA MET A 141 7.69 -12.84 -33.62
C MET A 141 7.03 -13.46 -32.39
N LYS A 142 7.86 -13.84 -31.41
CA LYS A 142 7.45 -14.20 -30.05
C LYS A 142 8.08 -13.22 -29.08
N GLY A 143 7.28 -12.63 -28.20
CA GLY A 143 7.72 -11.64 -27.22
C GLY A 143 7.10 -11.84 -25.84
N ARG A 144 7.53 -11.00 -24.89
CA ARG A 144 6.93 -10.90 -23.56
C ARG A 144 6.81 -9.44 -23.17
N LEU A 145 5.76 -9.11 -22.41
CA LEU A 145 5.72 -7.84 -21.71
C LEU A 145 6.52 -7.98 -20.41
N GLY A 146 7.38 -7.00 -20.15
CA GLY A 146 8.11 -6.84 -18.90
C GLY A 146 7.45 -5.81 -17.98
N PRO A 147 8.10 -5.47 -16.85
CA PRO A 147 7.59 -4.49 -15.89
C PRO A 147 7.21 -3.17 -16.58
N GLY A 148 5.95 -2.75 -16.39
CA GLY A 148 5.37 -1.52 -16.94
C GLY A 148 5.25 -1.48 -18.47
N MET A 149 5.51 -2.57 -19.19
CA MET A 149 5.49 -2.57 -20.65
C MET A 149 4.07 -2.64 -21.22
N MET A 150 3.88 -2.03 -22.39
CA MET A 150 2.62 -2.03 -23.13
C MET A 150 2.82 -2.47 -24.59
N ILE A 151 1.78 -3.04 -25.19
CA ILE A 151 1.67 -3.26 -26.64
C ILE A 151 0.27 -2.83 -27.09
N THR A 152 0.17 -2.16 -28.23
CA THR A 152 -1.12 -1.78 -28.81
C THR A 152 -1.18 -2.11 -30.30
N VAL A 153 -2.39 -2.33 -30.79
CA VAL A 153 -2.71 -2.55 -32.19
C VAL A 153 -3.81 -1.56 -32.55
N ASP A 154 -3.55 -0.76 -33.58
CA ASP A 154 -4.55 0.08 -34.20
C ASP A 154 -5.31 -0.74 -35.25
N LEU A 155 -6.60 -0.94 -35.04
CA LEU A 155 -7.46 -1.75 -35.89
C LEU A 155 -7.80 -1.05 -37.21
N GLU A 156 -7.71 0.28 -37.28
CA GLU A 156 -7.96 1.03 -38.51
C GLU A 156 -6.77 0.94 -39.47
N SER A 157 -5.55 1.12 -38.95
CA SER A 157 -4.32 1.06 -39.76
C SER A 157 -3.70 -0.34 -39.85
N GLY A 158 -4.06 -1.26 -38.94
CA GLY A 158 -3.41 -2.57 -38.80
C GLY A 158 -2.00 -2.50 -38.20
N GLN A 159 -1.55 -1.32 -37.75
CA GLN A 159 -0.21 -1.13 -37.21
C GLN A 159 -0.13 -1.66 -35.77
N VAL A 160 0.96 -2.37 -35.47
CA VAL A 160 1.30 -2.83 -34.12
C VAL A 160 2.39 -1.92 -33.56
N TYR A 161 2.18 -1.38 -32.36
CA TYR A 161 3.11 -0.53 -31.66
C TYR A 161 3.61 -1.23 -30.39
N GLU A 162 4.93 -1.31 -30.24
CA GLU A 162 5.57 -1.88 -29.05
C GLU A 162 5.84 -0.80 -27.98
N ASN A 163 6.22 -1.22 -26.78
CA ASN A 163 6.26 -0.41 -25.55
C ASN A 163 6.78 1.03 -25.73
N THR A 164 7.98 1.20 -26.27
CA THR A 164 8.59 2.52 -26.42
C THR A 164 7.89 3.38 -27.47
N GLU A 165 7.33 2.77 -28.52
CA GLU A 165 6.63 3.46 -29.59
C GLU A 165 5.30 4.01 -29.07
N VAL A 166 4.53 3.17 -28.36
CA VAL A 166 3.27 3.57 -27.71
C VAL A 166 3.50 4.75 -26.78
N LYS A 167 4.47 4.61 -25.87
CA LYS A 167 4.75 5.64 -24.86
C LYS A 167 5.29 6.92 -25.47
N LYS A 168 6.10 6.82 -26.54
CA LYS A 168 6.59 7.99 -27.26
C LYS A 168 5.45 8.74 -27.95
N ILE A 169 4.51 8.05 -28.59
CA ILE A 169 3.34 8.67 -29.24
C ILE A 169 2.53 9.45 -28.20
N VAL A 170 2.25 8.84 -27.05
CA VAL A 170 1.52 9.48 -25.95
C VAL A 170 2.31 10.66 -25.38
N ALA A 171 3.59 10.47 -25.04
CA ALA A 171 4.41 11.50 -24.44
C ALA A 171 4.72 12.68 -25.39
N SER A 172 4.66 12.47 -26.70
CA SER A 172 4.91 13.51 -27.71
C SER A 172 3.66 14.33 -28.04
N SER A 173 2.48 13.96 -27.53
CA SER A 173 1.23 14.65 -27.87
C SER A 173 1.16 16.06 -27.27
N ASN A 174 1.90 16.32 -26.20
CA ASN A 174 1.94 17.61 -25.51
C ASN A 174 3.36 17.95 -25.00
N PRO A 175 3.68 19.22 -24.78
CA PRO A 175 4.99 19.64 -24.28
C PRO A 175 5.12 19.45 -22.75
N TYR A 176 5.01 18.20 -22.25
CA TYR A 176 4.99 17.90 -20.81
C TYR A 176 6.21 18.45 -20.06
N LYS A 177 7.39 18.48 -20.68
CA LYS A 177 8.60 19.08 -20.12
C LYS A 177 8.40 20.54 -19.72
N LYS A 178 7.79 21.32 -20.62
CA LYS A 178 7.52 22.74 -20.38
C LYS A 178 6.47 22.91 -19.28
N TRP A 179 5.49 22.02 -19.19
CA TRP A 179 4.48 22.08 -18.13
C TRP A 179 4.99 21.61 -16.76
N ALA A 180 5.86 20.61 -16.72
CA ALA A 180 6.41 20.07 -15.49
C ALA A 180 7.39 21.04 -14.80
N PHE A 181 8.16 21.79 -15.60
CA PHE A 181 9.18 22.71 -15.08
C PHE A 181 8.84 24.19 -15.26
N GLY A 182 7.84 24.54 -16.08
CA GLY A 182 7.32 25.89 -16.21
C GLY A 182 8.23 26.90 -16.91
N TYR A 183 9.47 26.54 -17.26
CA TYR A 183 10.42 27.47 -17.86
C TYR A 183 10.17 27.66 -19.35
N SER A 184 10.03 28.91 -19.77
CA SER A 184 10.20 29.34 -21.15
C SER A 184 11.69 29.38 -21.52
N SER A 185 11.99 29.44 -22.82
CA SER A 185 13.36 29.63 -23.31
C SER A 185 13.96 30.96 -22.79
N GLU A 186 13.11 31.96 -22.59
CA GLU A 186 13.49 33.28 -22.08
C GLU A 186 13.82 33.24 -20.59
N ASP A 187 13.08 32.45 -19.78
CA ASP A 187 13.39 32.26 -18.35
C ASP A 187 14.77 31.62 -18.14
N VAL A 188 15.13 30.68 -19.02
CA VAL A 188 16.44 30.02 -18.94
C VAL A 188 17.55 30.99 -19.35
N GLN A 189 17.41 31.67 -20.49
CA GLN A 189 18.47 32.53 -21.05
C GLN A 189 18.64 33.86 -20.32
N MET A 190 17.53 34.51 -19.96
CA MET A 190 17.59 35.86 -19.35
C MET A 190 17.75 35.80 -17.84
N VAL A 191 17.14 34.81 -17.18
CA VAL A 191 17.10 34.74 -15.70
C VAL A 191 18.09 33.73 -15.16
N ILE A 192 17.96 32.46 -15.53
CA ILE A 192 18.75 31.38 -14.91
C ILE A 192 20.23 31.44 -15.33
N GLU A 193 20.54 31.62 -16.61
CA GLU A 193 21.94 31.69 -17.09
C GLU A 193 22.66 32.95 -16.56
N THR A 194 21.99 34.09 -16.49
CA THR A 194 22.54 35.33 -15.93
C THR A 194 22.79 35.19 -14.42
N MET A 195 21.85 34.62 -13.67
CA MET A 195 22.01 34.34 -12.23
C MET A 195 23.12 33.34 -11.96
N ALA A 196 23.24 32.30 -12.79
CA ALA A 196 24.30 31.30 -12.65
C ALA A 196 25.68 31.87 -12.99
N ALA A 197 25.79 32.77 -13.97
CA ALA A 197 27.04 33.39 -14.37
C ALA A 197 27.49 34.54 -13.44
N GLN A 198 26.55 35.32 -12.90
CA GLN A 198 26.85 36.57 -12.18
C GLN A 198 26.52 36.52 -10.68
N GLY A 199 25.86 35.45 -10.21
CA GLY A 199 25.46 35.27 -8.81
C GLY A 199 24.41 36.27 -8.31
N LYS A 200 23.69 36.95 -9.23
CA LYS A 200 22.70 38.00 -8.95
C LYS A 200 21.54 37.92 -9.94
N GLU A 201 20.36 38.34 -9.52
CA GLU A 201 19.19 38.44 -10.40
C GLU A 201 19.46 39.41 -11.59
N PRO A 202 18.95 39.12 -12.80
CA PRO A 202 19.16 39.97 -13.96
C PRO A 202 18.44 41.33 -13.80
N THR A 203 19.12 42.41 -14.17
CA THR A 203 18.52 43.75 -14.19
C THR A 203 17.98 44.05 -15.58
N PHE A 204 16.71 44.45 -15.68
CA PHE A 204 16.07 44.83 -16.94
C PHE A 204 15.52 46.27 -16.88
N CYS A 205 15.11 46.83 -18.02
CA CYS A 205 14.50 48.16 -18.12
C CYS A 205 13.16 48.11 -18.89
N MET A 206 12.31 49.13 -18.70
CA MET A 206 10.89 49.23 -19.15
C MET A 206 9.86 48.59 -18.21
N GLY A 207 8.58 48.93 -18.38
CA GLY A 207 7.45 48.35 -17.63
C GLY A 207 6.88 47.10 -18.32
N ASP A 208 6.08 46.31 -17.61
CA ASP A 208 5.48 45.06 -18.11
C ASP A 208 4.38 45.35 -19.17
N ASP A 209 4.71 45.20 -20.46
CA ASP A 209 3.84 45.41 -21.63
C ASP A 209 3.05 44.15 -22.04
N ILE A 210 3.12 43.07 -21.25
CA ILE A 210 2.43 41.80 -21.52
C ILE A 210 0.96 41.90 -21.05
N PRO A 211 -0.02 41.33 -21.78
CA PRO A 211 -1.38 41.22 -21.28
C PRO A 211 -1.42 40.48 -19.93
N LEU A 212 -2.26 40.95 -19.01
CA LEU A 212 -2.50 40.24 -17.73
C LEU A 212 -2.70 38.74 -17.97
N ALA A 213 -2.18 37.89 -17.09
CA ALA A 213 -2.21 36.43 -17.27
C ALA A 213 -3.61 35.86 -17.57
N VAL A 214 -4.68 36.51 -17.10
CA VAL A 214 -6.09 36.15 -17.38
C VAL A 214 -6.58 36.55 -18.79
N LEU A 215 -5.91 37.53 -19.42
CA LEU A 215 -6.23 38.06 -20.75
C LEU A 215 -5.28 37.55 -21.84
N SER A 216 -4.24 36.79 -21.46
CA SER A 216 -3.26 36.27 -22.40
C SER A 216 -3.76 35.01 -23.12
N GLN A 217 -3.49 34.89 -24.42
CA GLN A 217 -3.80 33.69 -25.20
C GLN A 217 -2.75 32.58 -25.06
N LYS A 218 -1.65 32.82 -24.31
CA LYS A 218 -0.62 31.84 -24.00
C LYS A 218 -0.82 31.30 -22.56
N PRO A 219 -0.54 30.02 -22.27
CA PRO A 219 -0.66 29.47 -20.92
C PRO A 219 0.41 30.07 -20.00
N HIS A 220 -0.02 30.59 -18.84
CA HIS A 220 0.83 31.18 -17.79
C HIS A 220 0.90 30.28 -16.57
N MET A 221 1.95 30.43 -15.76
CA MET A 221 2.10 29.71 -14.50
C MET A 221 1.16 30.29 -13.45
N LEU A 222 0.76 29.47 -12.47
CA LEU A 222 -0.19 29.90 -11.44
C LEU A 222 0.30 31.16 -10.69
N TYR A 223 1.61 31.31 -10.53
CA TYR A 223 2.27 32.45 -9.88
C TYR A 223 2.05 33.79 -10.59
N ASP A 224 1.83 33.81 -11.91
CA ASP A 224 1.64 35.03 -12.70
C ASP A 224 0.28 35.71 -12.43
N TYR A 225 -0.64 34.96 -11.82
CA TYR A 225 -1.93 35.46 -11.33
C TYR A 225 -1.84 36.07 -9.92
N PHE A 226 -0.71 35.91 -9.22
CA PHE A 226 -0.48 36.46 -7.87
C PHE A 226 0.58 37.57 -7.92
N LYS A 227 0.16 38.83 -7.85
CA LYS A 227 1.09 39.97 -7.75
C LYS A 227 1.49 40.19 -6.28
N GLN A 228 2.79 40.37 -6.04
CA GLN A 228 3.31 40.68 -4.70
C GLN A 228 2.72 42.02 -4.21
N ARG A 229 2.08 42.01 -3.05
CA ARG A 229 1.68 43.25 -2.36
C ARG A 229 2.89 43.77 -1.59
N PHE A 230 3.18 45.05 -1.73
CA PHE A 230 4.05 45.77 -0.79
C PHE A 230 3.18 46.63 0.13
N ALA A 231 3.54 46.67 1.40
CA ALA A 231 2.76 47.37 2.42
C ALA A 231 3.02 48.87 2.36
N GLN A 232 1.95 49.66 2.24
CA GLN A 232 1.95 51.09 2.55
C GLN A 232 0.88 51.37 3.61
N VAL A 233 1.37 51.72 4.81
CA VAL A 233 0.78 52.61 5.83
C VAL A 233 -0.47 52.20 6.63
N THR A 234 -1.33 51.24 6.26
CA THR A 234 -2.66 51.13 6.95
C THR A 234 -3.21 49.73 7.29
N ASN A 235 -2.57 48.95 8.19
CA ASN A 235 -3.24 48.15 9.26
C ASN A 235 -2.30 47.13 9.97
N PRO A 236 -2.46 46.89 11.30
CA PRO A 236 -1.76 45.84 12.06
C PRO A 236 -2.53 44.51 12.16
N ALA A 237 -1.82 43.45 12.57
CA ALA A 237 -2.30 42.08 12.73
C ALA A 237 -3.23 41.87 13.94
N ILE A 238 -4.13 40.89 13.85
CA ILE A 238 -5.08 40.50 14.90
C ILE A 238 -4.53 39.31 15.71
N ASP A 239 -4.70 39.40 17.03
CA ASP A 239 -4.29 38.46 18.09
C ASP A 239 -5.35 37.35 18.30
N PRO A 240 -4.99 36.05 18.25
CA PRO A 240 -5.94 34.93 18.40
C PRO A 240 -6.18 34.47 19.86
N LEU A 241 -5.69 35.16 20.89
CA LEU A 241 -5.64 34.64 22.28
C LEU A 241 -6.85 34.94 23.20
N ARG A 242 -8.05 35.30 22.71
CA ARG A 242 -9.20 35.55 23.61
C ARG A 242 -10.53 35.05 23.11
N GLU A 243 -10.84 33.77 23.38
CA GLU A 243 -12.21 33.33 23.70
C GLU A 243 -12.17 32.26 24.81
N ASP A 244 -12.80 32.58 25.94
CA ASP A 244 -12.96 31.77 27.14
C ASP A 244 -14.20 30.87 27.01
N ILE A 245 -14.06 29.57 27.29
CA ILE A 245 -15.22 28.69 27.54
C ILE A 245 -14.94 27.85 28.78
N GLN A 246 -15.29 28.43 29.94
CA GLN A 246 -15.61 27.67 31.15
C GLN A 246 -16.88 26.83 30.93
N LYS A 247 -16.74 25.50 30.98
CA LYS A 247 -17.61 24.55 31.72
C LYS A 247 -17.07 23.13 31.61
N GLY A 248 -16.88 22.50 32.77
CA GLY A 248 -16.08 21.31 32.97
C GLY A 248 -16.69 19.95 32.58
N ILE A 249 -15.78 18.98 32.61
CA ILE A 249 -15.86 17.57 33.06
C ILE A 249 -17.26 16.92 32.98
N HIS A 250 -17.63 16.43 31.80
CA HIS A 250 -18.19 15.10 31.51
C HIS A 250 -18.37 15.00 29.97
N GLY A 251 -17.68 14.05 29.31
CA GLY A 251 -17.84 13.76 27.87
C GLY A 251 -16.86 14.45 26.89
N SER A 252 -15.62 14.73 27.30
CA SER A 252 -14.67 15.57 26.54
C SER A 252 -14.11 14.94 25.26
N ILE A 253 -13.93 13.62 25.20
CA ILE A 253 -13.36 12.97 24.02
C ILE A 253 -14.35 12.98 22.85
N ASP A 254 -15.61 12.59 23.05
CA ASP A 254 -16.62 12.66 21.99
C ASP A 254 -16.87 14.10 21.53
N LYS A 255 -16.88 15.08 22.43
CA LYS A 255 -16.97 16.51 22.06
C LYS A 255 -15.69 17.10 21.47
N ALA A 256 -14.51 16.52 21.72
CA ALA A 256 -13.25 16.92 21.07
C ALA A 256 -13.12 16.31 19.67
N ILE A 257 -13.56 15.05 19.50
CA ILE A 257 -13.64 14.33 18.22
C ILE A 257 -14.79 14.87 17.36
N GLN A 258 -15.92 15.19 17.98
CA GLN A 258 -17.03 15.96 17.41
C GLN A 258 -16.83 17.47 17.58
N SER A 259 -15.65 17.95 17.99
CA SER A 259 -15.44 19.40 18.05
C SER A 259 -15.45 19.88 16.62
N SER A 260 -16.61 20.36 16.22
CA SER A 260 -16.90 21.00 14.95
C SER A 260 -15.83 22.05 14.65
N CYS A 261 -15.18 22.63 15.68
CA CYS A 261 -14.10 23.58 15.56
C CYS A 261 -12.96 23.11 14.65
N VAL A 262 -12.28 21.97 14.87
CA VAL A 262 -11.11 21.62 14.03
C VAL A 262 -11.51 21.33 12.58
N LYS A 263 -12.63 20.63 12.39
CA LYS A 263 -13.18 20.30 11.06
C LYS A 263 -13.65 21.55 10.31
N LEU A 264 -14.42 22.41 10.97
CA LEU A 264 -14.95 23.65 10.40
C LEU A 264 -13.85 24.70 10.22
N GLN A 265 -12.87 24.78 11.12
CA GLN A 265 -11.69 25.63 10.97
C GLN A 265 -10.84 25.17 9.79
N ALA A 266 -10.66 23.86 9.60
CA ALA A 266 -9.98 23.34 8.41
C ALA A 266 -10.76 23.70 7.13
N ILE A 267 -12.08 23.50 7.10
CA ILE A 267 -12.94 23.89 5.97
C ILE A 267 -12.88 25.40 5.72
N TYR A 268 -12.97 26.21 6.77
CA TYR A 268 -12.91 27.67 6.71
C TYR A 268 -11.55 28.14 6.20
N ALA A 269 -10.45 27.61 6.74
CA ALA A 269 -9.10 27.91 6.31
C ALA A 269 -8.91 27.58 4.81
N VAL A 270 -9.34 26.39 4.37
CA VAL A 270 -9.25 26.01 2.95
C VAL A 270 -10.14 26.88 2.06
N ARG A 271 -11.36 27.22 2.50
CA ARG A 271 -12.24 28.16 1.77
C ARG A 271 -11.66 29.56 1.68
N ASN A 272 -10.86 29.97 2.66
CA ASN A 272 -10.13 31.24 2.67
C ASN A 272 -8.74 31.15 2.01
N GLY A 273 -8.46 30.05 1.29
CA GLY A 273 -7.27 29.93 0.44
C GLY A 273 -6.07 29.25 1.08
N SER A 274 -6.17 28.69 2.29
CA SER A 274 -5.08 27.90 2.88
C SER A 274 -4.86 26.60 2.11
N GLN A 275 -3.67 26.44 1.53
CA GLN A 275 -3.25 25.23 0.79
C GLN A 275 -2.45 24.23 1.63
N LEU A 276 -2.10 24.60 2.86
CA LEU A 276 -1.37 23.77 3.81
C LEU A 276 -2.04 23.87 5.17
N LEU A 277 -2.46 22.73 5.72
CA LEU A 277 -3.03 22.60 7.04
C LEU A 277 -2.02 21.89 7.93
N VAL A 278 -1.54 22.55 8.98
CA VAL A 278 -0.69 21.92 9.99
C VAL A 278 -1.56 21.56 11.19
N LEU A 279 -1.71 20.26 11.43
CA LEU A 279 -2.38 19.74 12.62
C LEU A 279 -1.29 19.40 13.63
N SER A 280 -1.21 20.17 14.72
CA SER A 280 -0.21 19.95 15.76
C SER A 280 -0.87 19.53 17.08
N ASP A 281 -0.31 18.50 17.72
CA ASP A 281 -0.62 18.15 19.11
C ASP A 281 0.37 18.78 20.10
N ARG A 282 1.32 19.59 19.61
CA ARG A 282 2.30 20.30 20.40
C ARG A 282 1.72 21.62 20.91
N SER A 283 1.88 21.85 22.21
CA SER A 283 1.54 23.10 22.89
C SER A 283 2.83 23.68 23.49
N GLU A 284 2.95 25.00 23.53
CA GLU A 284 4.05 25.68 24.25
C GLU A 284 4.01 25.36 25.75
N GLU A 285 2.82 25.07 26.30
CA GLU A 285 2.60 24.69 27.69
C GLU A 285 1.73 23.41 27.77
N LEU A 286 2.22 22.37 28.46
CA LEU A 286 1.48 21.14 28.71
C LEU A 286 0.57 21.34 29.92
N GLU A 287 -0.71 21.63 29.69
CA GLU A 287 -1.71 21.79 30.75
C GLU A 287 -2.38 20.44 31.10
N PRO A 288 -2.45 20.05 32.40
CA PRO A 288 -3.12 18.81 32.84
C PRO A 288 -4.60 18.71 32.44
N THR A 289 -5.23 19.84 32.14
CA THR A 289 -6.66 19.99 31.85
C THR A 289 -6.99 19.93 30.35
N ARG A 290 -5.99 19.91 29.47
CA ARG A 290 -6.17 19.93 28.01
C ARG A 290 -5.54 18.69 27.36
N PRO A 291 -6.23 17.54 27.33
CA PRO A 291 -5.71 16.36 26.66
C PRO A 291 -5.55 16.62 25.15
N ALA A 292 -4.40 16.26 24.60
CA ALA A 292 -4.18 16.29 23.16
C ALA A 292 -5.12 15.32 22.46
N ILE A 293 -5.74 15.76 21.35
CA ILE A 293 -6.49 14.85 20.48
C ILE A 293 -5.47 13.89 19.85
N PRO A 294 -5.69 12.55 19.88
CA PRO A 294 -4.82 11.62 19.17
C PRO A 294 -4.66 12.06 17.71
N ILE A 295 -3.41 12.32 17.29
CA ILE A 295 -3.14 12.97 16.00
C ILE A 295 -3.72 12.19 14.81
N LEU A 296 -3.72 10.86 14.89
CA LEU A 296 -4.30 9.99 13.85
C LEU A 296 -5.78 10.26 13.66
N LEU A 297 -6.49 10.49 14.77
CA LEU A 297 -7.91 10.78 14.78
C LEU A 297 -8.18 12.19 14.23
N ALA A 298 -7.35 13.18 14.58
CA ALA A 298 -7.44 14.52 14.03
C ALA A 298 -7.23 14.54 12.51
N VAL A 299 -6.16 13.89 12.03
CA VAL A 299 -5.86 13.74 10.60
C VAL A 299 -6.99 13.04 9.87
N GLY A 300 -7.41 11.86 10.35
CA GLY A 300 -8.49 11.10 9.70
C GLY A 300 -9.81 11.87 9.66
N ALA A 301 -10.16 12.56 10.74
CA ALA A 301 -11.39 13.36 10.81
C ALA A 301 -11.38 14.56 9.84
N VAL A 302 -10.28 15.33 9.79
CA VAL A 302 -10.12 16.45 8.85
C VAL A 302 -10.07 15.95 7.42
N HIS A 303 -9.34 14.86 7.16
CA HIS A 303 -9.25 14.23 5.84
C HIS A 303 -10.63 13.86 5.30
N GLN A 304 -11.44 13.14 6.09
CA GLN A 304 -12.79 12.73 5.70
C GLN A 304 -13.73 13.92 5.53
N HIS A 305 -13.68 14.92 6.41
CA HIS A 305 -14.53 16.12 6.29
C HIS A 305 -14.18 16.95 5.05
N LEU A 306 -12.90 17.08 4.71
CA LEU A 306 -12.48 17.73 3.47
C LEU A 306 -12.93 16.93 2.24
N ILE A 307 -12.95 15.60 2.28
CA ILE A 307 -13.51 14.77 1.19
C ILE A 307 -15.02 15.04 1.05
N GLN A 308 -15.77 14.94 2.15
CA GLN A 308 -17.23 15.14 2.17
C GLN A 308 -17.65 16.53 1.66
N ASN A 309 -16.80 17.54 1.85
CA ASN A 309 -17.04 18.91 1.39
C ASN A 309 -16.40 19.23 0.04
N GLY A 310 -15.74 18.27 -0.63
CA GLY A 310 -15.08 18.48 -1.93
C GLY A 310 -13.84 19.38 -1.88
N LEU A 311 -13.25 19.57 -0.69
CA LEU A 311 -12.13 20.48 -0.44
C LEU A 311 -10.77 19.76 -0.27
N ARG A 312 -10.74 18.42 -0.26
CA ARG A 312 -9.49 17.67 0.02
C ARG A 312 -8.38 17.91 -1.01
N MET A 313 -8.72 18.23 -2.25
CA MET A 313 -7.76 18.55 -3.31
C MET A 313 -7.18 19.96 -3.22
N SER A 314 -7.75 20.82 -2.35
CA SER A 314 -7.34 22.23 -2.24
C SER A 314 -6.26 22.46 -1.19
N ALA A 315 -5.96 21.48 -0.34
CA ALA A 315 -4.94 21.60 0.70
C ALA A 315 -4.24 20.27 1.04
N SER A 316 -2.97 20.37 1.44
CA SER A 316 -2.18 19.29 2.04
C SER A 316 -2.28 19.32 3.56
N ILE A 317 -2.26 18.15 4.20
CA ILE A 317 -2.30 18.02 5.67
C ILE A 317 -0.90 17.63 6.16
N VAL A 318 -0.35 18.37 7.12
CA VAL A 318 0.90 18.04 7.82
C VAL A 318 0.55 17.69 9.26
N ALA A 319 0.98 16.52 9.72
CA ALA A 319 0.83 16.08 11.09
C ALA A 319 2.10 16.41 11.88
N ASP A 320 2.02 17.36 12.80
CA ASP A 320 3.09 17.67 13.75
C ASP A 320 2.75 17.04 15.09
N THR A 321 3.48 16.01 15.51
CA THR A 321 3.05 15.19 16.63
C THR A 321 4.17 14.65 17.51
N ALA A 322 3.94 14.61 18.82
CA ALA A 322 4.78 13.87 19.75
C ALA A 322 4.42 12.37 19.84
N GLN A 323 3.30 11.94 19.24
CA GLN A 323 2.76 10.58 19.35
C GLN A 323 3.23 9.62 18.24
N CYS A 324 3.94 10.10 17.20
CA CYS A 324 4.29 9.30 16.02
C CYS A 324 5.76 8.89 15.98
N PHE A 325 6.18 7.89 16.74
CA PHE A 325 7.58 7.48 16.86
C PHE A 325 7.93 6.14 16.17
N SER A 326 6.93 5.39 15.70
CA SER A 326 7.10 4.09 15.03
C SER A 326 6.72 4.15 13.55
N THR A 327 7.36 3.33 12.72
CA THR A 327 7.06 3.25 11.27
C THR A 327 5.58 2.97 10.99
N HIS A 328 4.90 2.22 11.88
CA HIS A 328 3.47 1.98 11.80
C HIS A 328 2.63 3.25 12.02
N GLN A 329 2.97 4.07 13.01
CA GLN A 329 2.28 5.35 13.21
C GLN A 329 2.49 6.30 12.02
N PHE A 330 3.68 6.28 11.42
CA PHE A 330 3.93 7.00 10.17
C PHE A 330 3.04 6.49 9.03
N ALA A 331 2.96 5.18 8.86
CA ALA A 331 2.11 4.56 7.84
C ALA A 331 0.62 4.85 8.05
N CYS A 332 0.12 4.76 9.29
CA CYS A 332 -1.25 5.10 9.63
C CYS A 332 -1.55 6.58 9.33
N LEU A 333 -0.70 7.51 9.77
CA LEU A 333 -0.93 8.92 9.48
C LEU A 333 -0.94 9.23 7.97
N ILE A 334 -0.04 8.63 7.19
CA ILE A 334 -0.05 8.76 5.73
C ILE A 334 -1.33 8.15 5.14
N GLY A 335 -1.67 6.92 5.52
CA GLY A 335 -2.85 6.20 5.02
C GLY A 335 -4.17 6.89 5.35
N TYR A 336 -4.25 7.56 6.50
CA TYR A 336 -5.42 8.34 6.91
C TYR A 336 -5.38 9.81 6.43
N GLY A 337 -4.42 10.18 5.60
CA GLY A 337 -4.47 11.39 4.77
C GLY A 337 -3.43 12.47 5.06
N ALA A 338 -2.43 12.23 5.91
CA ALA A 338 -1.30 13.15 6.10
C ALA A 338 -0.34 13.11 4.91
N SER A 339 0.03 14.29 4.39
CA SER A 339 1.02 14.47 3.34
C SER A 339 2.47 14.49 3.89
N LYS A 340 2.65 14.89 5.15
CA LYS A 340 3.96 14.95 5.84
C LYS A 340 3.78 14.79 7.36
N ILE A 341 4.77 14.22 8.04
CA ILE A 341 4.72 13.94 9.49
C ILE A 341 5.99 14.44 10.18
N TRP A 342 5.86 15.05 11.36
CA TRP A 342 6.93 15.49 12.24
C TRP A 342 6.78 14.83 13.62
N SER A 343 7.85 14.28 14.21
CA SER A 343 7.81 13.32 15.34
C SER A 343 8.79 13.61 16.50
N SER A 344 8.44 13.25 17.74
CA SER A 344 9.34 13.04 18.91
C SER A 344 9.01 11.71 19.66
N LYS A 345 9.91 11.18 20.51
CA LYS A 345 9.89 9.79 21.05
C LYS A 345 9.27 9.66 22.46
N ASP A 346 8.44 8.61 22.71
CA ASP A 346 8.40 7.75 23.94
C ASP A 346 7.27 6.68 23.96
N SER A 347 7.32 5.68 24.87
CA SER A 347 6.75 4.29 24.73
C SER A 347 5.72 3.83 25.81
N PHE A 348 4.83 2.84 25.53
CA PHE A 348 3.86 2.21 26.50
C PHE A 348 3.53 0.68 26.30
N LEU A 349 2.91 0.05 27.34
CA LEU A 349 2.59 -1.38 27.64
C LEU A 349 1.30 -1.99 26.99
N ARG A 350 1.10 -3.33 27.03
CA ARG A 350 0.02 -4.11 26.33
C ARG A 350 -0.75 -5.15 27.18
N TRP A 351 -2.00 -5.43 26.76
CA TRP A 351 -2.93 -6.52 27.19
C TRP A 351 -3.46 -7.32 25.96
N VAL A 352 -3.98 -8.55 26.11
CA VAL A 352 -4.52 -9.41 25.00
C VAL A 352 -6.03 -9.69 25.10
N LEU A 353 -6.71 -9.97 23.97
CA LEU A 353 -8.19 -10.05 23.88
C LEU A 353 -8.82 -11.22 24.66
N ARG A 354 -8.19 -12.39 24.64
CA ARG A 354 -8.69 -13.60 25.32
C ARG A 354 -8.87 -13.45 26.83
N ASP A 355 -8.11 -12.56 27.46
CA ASP A 355 -8.20 -12.32 28.91
C ASP A 355 -9.53 -11.65 29.30
N LEU A 356 -10.33 -11.22 28.31
CA LEU A 356 -11.67 -10.65 28.49
C LEU A 356 -12.79 -11.70 28.38
N LEU A 357 -12.47 -12.97 28.15
CA LEU A 357 -13.44 -14.05 27.92
C LEU A 357 -13.46 -15.05 29.08
N GLU A 358 -14.66 -15.49 29.46
CA GLU A 358 -14.88 -16.54 30.46
C GLU A 358 -15.66 -17.72 29.86
N PHE A 359 -15.33 -18.94 30.27
CA PHE A 359 -16.07 -20.13 29.86
C PHE A 359 -17.37 -20.28 30.66
N ARG A 360 -18.50 -20.34 29.95
CA ARG A 360 -19.78 -20.75 30.51
C ARG A 360 -20.26 -22.01 29.83
N SER A 361 -20.33 -23.11 30.58
CA SER A 361 -20.83 -24.40 30.10
C SER A 361 -22.36 -24.46 30.18
N ASP A 362 -22.99 -25.01 29.16
CA ASP A 362 -24.41 -25.40 29.14
C ASP A 362 -24.65 -26.80 29.74
N ARG A 363 -23.58 -27.50 30.14
CA ARG A 363 -23.59 -28.89 30.63
C ARG A 363 -23.00 -29.01 32.03
N PRO A 364 -23.47 -30.00 32.83
CA PRO A 364 -22.85 -30.32 34.12
C PRO A 364 -21.43 -30.87 33.93
N SER A 365 -20.59 -30.69 34.96
CA SER A 365 -19.24 -31.24 34.96
C SER A 365 -19.27 -32.77 34.90
N ILE A 366 -18.29 -33.34 34.20
CA ILE A 366 -18.10 -34.80 34.10
C ILE A 366 -16.85 -35.23 34.86
N PRO A 367 -16.79 -36.47 35.36
CA PRO A 367 -15.54 -37.01 35.92
C PRO A 367 -14.42 -37.03 34.88
N VAL A 368 -13.19 -36.69 35.28
CA VAL A 368 -12.00 -36.64 34.40
C VAL A 368 -11.76 -37.97 33.66
N GLY A 369 -12.10 -39.11 34.28
CA GLY A 369 -11.98 -40.43 33.63
C GLY A 369 -12.90 -40.65 32.43
N LYS A 370 -13.87 -39.75 32.18
CA LYS A 370 -14.71 -39.74 30.97
C LYS A 370 -14.19 -38.80 29.88
N VAL A 371 -13.14 -38.02 30.17
CA VAL A 371 -12.47 -37.16 29.19
C VAL A 371 -11.56 -38.03 28.32
N GLU A 372 -11.35 -37.62 27.07
CA GLU A 372 -10.41 -38.31 26.17
C GLU A 372 -9.00 -38.39 26.78
N SER A 373 -8.25 -39.43 26.40
CA SER A 373 -6.90 -39.67 26.93
C SER A 373 -5.91 -38.56 26.54
N ALA A 374 -4.92 -38.31 27.40
CA ALA A 374 -3.83 -37.40 27.09
C ALA A 374 -3.08 -37.79 25.80
N SER A 375 -2.95 -39.09 25.52
CA SER A 375 -2.37 -39.62 24.28
C SER A 375 -3.16 -39.27 23.03
N SER A 376 -4.48 -39.06 23.14
CA SER A 376 -5.34 -38.56 22.06
C SER A 376 -5.16 -37.05 21.86
N ILE A 377 -5.21 -36.29 22.97
CA ILE A 377 -5.11 -34.82 22.95
C ILE A 377 -3.79 -34.37 22.34
N VAL A 378 -2.67 -35.00 22.73
CA VAL A 378 -1.32 -34.61 22.29
C VAL A 378 -1.11 -34.77 20.78
N GLN A 379 -1.91 -35.60 20.09
CA GLN A 379 -1.83 -35.72 18.62
C GLN A 379 -2.23 -34.43 17.91
N ARG A 380 -2.93 -33.52 18.57
CA ARG A 380 -3.32 -32.21 18.04
C ARG A 380 -2.25 -31.14 18.28
N PHE A 381 -1.20 -31.44 19.03
CA PHE A 381 -0.15 -30.47 19.34
C PHE A 381 0.97 -30.56 18.31
N CYS A 382 1.49 -29.40 17.92
CA CYS A 382 2.62 -29.33 17.01
C CYS A 382 3.66 -28.31 17.48
N THR A 383 4.93 -28.57 17.19
CA THR A 383 5.99 -27.58 17.36
C THR A 383 6.04 -26.70 16.12
N GLY A 384 5.96 -25.38 16.29
CA GLY A 384 6.08 -24.44 15.16
C GLY A 384 7.41 -24.60 14.41
N GLY A 385 7.41 -24.37 13.09
CA GLY A 385 8.61 -24.45 12.27
C GLY A 385 9.64 -23.39 12.67
N MET A 386 10.76 -23.82 13.29
CA MET A 386 11.86 -22.94 13.71
C MET A 386 13.10 -23.23 12.89
N SER A 387 13.64 -22.22 12.20
CA SER A 387 14.72 -22.47 11.23
C SER A 387 16.04 -22.89 11.91
N LEU A 388 16.69 -23.91 11.35
CA LEU A 388 18.07 -24.26 11.65
C LEU A 388 18.97 -23.09 11.19
N GLY A 389 19.55 -22.38 12.17
CA GLY A 389 20.27 -21.10 11.98
C GLY A 389 19.71 -19.92 12.79
N ALA A 390 18.42 -19.94 13.15
CA ALA A 390 17.85 -19.02 14.15
C ALA A 390 18.06 -19.56 15.56
N ILE A 391 17.91 -20.88 15.71
CA ILE A 391 18.24 -21.66 16.90
C ILE A 391 19.51 -22.50 16.63
N SER A 392 20.26 -22.85 17.67
CA SER A 392 21.48 -23.67 17.51
C SER A 392 21.14 -25.02 16.90
N ARG A 393 22.08 -25.63 16.16
CA ARG A 393 21.88 -26.98 15.58
C ARG A 393 21.38 -27.93 16.64
N GLU A 394 21.93 -27.79 17.83
CA GLU A 394 21.65 -28.66 18.92
C GLU A 394 20.43 -28.22 19.72
N THR A 395 19.85 -27.03 19.52
CA THR A 395 18.48 -26.69 19.99
C THR A 395 17.45 -27.30 19.03
N HIS A 396 17.73 -27.26 17.73
CA HIS A 396 16.88 -27.89 16.71
C HIS A 396 16.94 -29.43 16.82
N GLU A 397 18.14 -29.96 17.04
CA GLU A 397 18.37 -31.34 17.43
C GLU A 397 18.02 -31.56 18.91
N ALA A 398 17.95 -30.55 19.82
CA ALA A 398 17.54 -30.69 21.24
C ALA A 398 16.06 -30.96 21.43
N ILE A 399 15.29 -30.20 20.68
CA ILE A 399 13.88 -30.37 20.46
C ILE A 399 13.65 -31.74 19.75
N ALA A 400 14.73 -32.38 19.27
CA ALA A 400 14.81 -33.77 18.88
C ALA A 400 15.88 -34.61 19.66
N ILE A 401 16.31 -34.22 20.90
CA ILE A 401 17.44 -34.71 21.79
C ILE A 401 18.63 -33.71 22.04
N ALA A 402 18.69 -33.11 23.26
CA ALA A 402 19.45 -31.93 23.79
C ALA A 402 20.91 -31.51 23.35
N MET A 403 21.08 -30.28 22.79
CA MET A 403 22.07 -29.16 22.96
C MET A 403 23.63 -29.29 22.81
N ASN A 404 24.27 -28.25 22.20
CA ASN A 404 25.66 -27.69 22.23
C ASN A 404 26.26 -26.94 20.98
N ARG A 405 26.19 -25.59 21.03
CA ARG A 405 27.27 -24.58 20.82
C ARG A 405 27.38 -23.75 19.52
N LEU A 406 27.06 -22.47 19.78
CA LEU A 406 27.16 -21.21 19.04
C LEU A 406 28.36 -21.00 18.09
N GLY A 407 28.04 -20.64 16.85
CA GLY A 407 28.93 -20.03 15.86
C GLY A 407 28.17 -19.02 14.99
N LYS A 408 28.86 -17.95 14.59
CA LYS A 408 28.34 -16.77 13.84
C LYS A 408 27.30 -17.15 12.76
N LYS A 409 26.18 -16.41 12.69
CA LYS A 409 25.25 -16.44 11.55
C LYS A 409 25.97 -15.82 10.35
N VAL A 410 26.35 -16.51 9.27
CA VAL A 410 26.06 -17.87 8.80
C VAL A 410 27.29 -18.78 8.94
N SER A 411 27.19 -19.89 9.68
CA SER A 411 28.32 -20.83 9.84
C SER A 411 28.57 -21.63 8.55
N ALA A 412 29.75 -22.23 8.40
CA ALA A 412 30.06 -23.06 7.23
C ALA A 412 29.07 -24.23 7.03
N TYR A 413 28.54 -24.77 8.14
CA TYR A 413 27.51 -25.81 8.11
C TYR A 413 26.18 -25.29 7.57
N ILE A 414 25.70 -24.14 8.06
CA ILE A 414 24.45 -23.52 7.58
C ILE A 414 24.59 -23.11 6.11
N ALA A 415 25.75 -22.57 5.74
CA ALA A 415 26.07 -22.22 4.36
C ALA A 415 26.00 -23.45 3.44
N ARG A 416 26.56 -24.59 3.85
CA ARG A 416 26.47 -25.84 3.09
C ARG A 416 25.02 -26.32 2.94
N LEU A 417 24.24 -26.30 4.02
CA LEU A 417 22.83 -26.73 3.99
C LEU A 417 21.94 -25.85 3.11
N ARG A 418 22.17 -24.54 3.11
CA ARG A 418 21.39 -23.56 2.34
C ARG A 418 21.99 -23.24 0.97
N ASN A 419 23.03 -23.96 0.58
CA ASN A 419 23.82 -23.69 -0.62
C ASN A 419 24.20 -22.20 -0.76
N SER A 420 24.66 -21.59 0.35
CA SER A 420 25.01 -20.18 0.45
C SER A 420 26.48 -19.97 0.81
N LYS A 421 26.94 -18.71 0.83
CA LYS A 421 28.31 -18.38 1.25
C LYS A 421 28.42 -18.27 2.78
N PRO A 422 29.41 -18.90 3.43
CA PRO A 422 29.68 -18.71 4.86
C PRO A 422 29.93 -17.23 5.20
N GLY A 423 29.44 -16.78 6.35
CA GLY A 423 29.62 -15.41 6.83
C GLY A 423 28.76 -14.34 6.15
N VAL A 424 28.02 -14.67 5.09
CA VAL A 424 27.13 -13.71 4.40
C VAL A 424 25.74 -13.72 5.04
N PRO A 425 25.19 -12.57 5.47
CA PRO A 425 23.82 -12.48 5.98
C PRO A 425 22.79 -12.97 4.95
N LEU A 426 21.86 -13.81 5.37
CA LEU A 426 20.76 -14.30 4.54
C LEU A 426 19.48 -13.56 4.90
N ILE A 427 19.10 -12.61 4.07
CA ILE A 427 17.79 -11.96 4.11
C ILE A 427 16.96 -12.64 3.02
N SER A 428 15.90 -13.35 3.41
CA SER A 428 15.02 -14.00 2.44
C SER A 428 14.20 -12.93 1.71
N PRO A 429 13.88 -13.13 0.41
CA PRO A 429 12.90 -12.30 -0.27
C PRO A 429 11.58 -12.28 0.53
N PRO A 430 10.93 -11.12 0.69
CA PRO A 430 9.63 -11.06 1.36
C PRO A 430 8.53 -11.87 0.66
N PRO A 431 8.37 -11.82 -0.68
CA PRO A 431 7.44 -12.70 -1.38
C PRO A 431 8.12 -14.02 -1.78
N HIS A 432 7.32 -15.09 -1.89
CA HIS A 432 7.69 -16.22 -2.72
C HIS A 432 7.63 -15.77 -4.18
N HIS A 433 8.74 -15.85 -4.91
CA HIS A 433 8.79 -15.46 -6.32
C HIS A 433 7.96 -16.35 -7.25
N ASP A 434 7.47 -17.47 -6.72
CA ASP A 434 6.56 -18.40 -7.40
C ASP A 434 5.10 -18.21 -6.97
N ILE A 435 4.78 -17.18 -6.17
CA ILE A 435 3.41 -16.87 -5.71
C ILE A 435 3.17 -15.36 -5.84
N TYR A 436 2.49 -14.93 -6.91
CA TYR A 436 2.02 -13.55 -7.09
C TYR A 436 0.49 -13.42 -7.08
N SER A 437 -0.22 -14.55 -7.08
CA SER A 437 -1.67 -14.66 -7.15
C SER A 437 -2.17 -15.98 -6.57
N ILE A 438 -3.49 -16.15 -6.47
CA ILE A 438 -4.09 -17.37 -5.88
C ILE A 438 -3.89 -18.59 -6.79
N GLU A 439 -3.86 -18.38 -8.09
CA GLU A 439 -3.56 -19.40 -9.10
C GLU A 439 -2.10 -19.87 -9.00
N ASP A 440 -1.15 -18.98 -8.72
CA ASP A 440 0.26 -19.35 -8.54
C ASP A 440 0.43 -20.17 -7.24
N LEU A 441 -0.30 -19.83 -6.17
CA LEU A 441 -0.35 -20.64 -4.96
C LEU A 441 -0.92 -22.03 -5.25
N ALA A 442 -1.99 -22.11 -6.05
CA ALA A 442 -2.58 -23.38 -6.45
C ALA A 442 -1.59 -24.22 -7.27
N GLN A 443 -0.81 -23.60 -8.15
CA GLN A 443 0.26 -24.27 -8.90
C GLN A 443 1.34 -24.82 -7.97
N LEU A 444 1.80 -24.04 -6.98
CA LEU A 444 2.77 -24.54 -6.00
C LEU A 444 2.22 -25.73 -5.19
N ILE A 445 0.96 -25.67 -4.77
CA ILE A 445 0.30 -26.80 -4.08
C ILE A 445 0.23 -28.03 -4.99
N PHE A 446 -0.08 -27.84 -6.27
CA PHE A 446 -0.08 -28.90 -7.26
C PHE A 446 1.31 -29.52 -7.40
N ASP A 447 2.35 -28.71 -7.57
CA ASP A 447 3.74 -29.16 -7.72
C ASP A 447 4.21 -29.97 -6.51
N LEU A 448 3.86 -29.53 -5.29
CA LEU A 448 4.17 -30.24 -4.05
C LEU A 448 3.50 -31.62 -4.00
N HIS A 449 2.25 -31.73 -4.44
CA HIS A 449 1.56 -33.03 -4.53
C HIS A 449 2.11 -33.91 -5.66
N GLN A 450 2.60 -33.33 -6.77
CA GLN A 450 3.26 -34.11 -7.82
C GLN A 450 4.55 -34.75 -7.32
N VAL A 451 5.33 -34.02 -6.51
CA VAL A 451 6.57 -34.54 -5.91
C VAL A 451 6.27 -35.53 -4.79
N ASN A 452 5.27 -35.26 -3.94
CA ASN A 452 4.90 -36.14 -2.85
C ASN A 452 3.36 -36.28 -2.72
N PRO A 453 2.75 -37.27 -3.40
CA PRO A 453 1.29 -37.45 -3.40
C PRO A 453 0.68 -37.82 -2.05
N LYS A 454 1.51 -38.25 -1.08
CA LYS A 454 1.05 -38.67 0.26
C LYS A 454 1.11 -37.54 1.28
N ALA A 455 1.87 -36.49 1.02
CA ALA A 455 2.03 -35.38 1.96
C ALA A 455 0.81 -34.46 1.91
N LYS A 456 0.35 -34.03 3.09
CA LYS A 456 -0.59 -32.90 3.19
C LYS A 456 0.18 -31.60 3.06
N VAL A 457 -0.37 -30.65 2.31
CA VAL A 457 0.21 -29.30 2.17
C VAL A 457 -0.50 -28.33 3.12
N SER A 458 0.27 -27.57 3.89
CA SER A 458 -0.22 -26.52 4.79
C SER A 458 0.25 -25.16 4.30
N VAL A 459 -0.66 -24.18 4.25
CA VAL A 459 -0.33 -22.77 3.93
C VAL A 459 -0.37 -21.96 5.21
N LYS A 460 0.78 -21.49 5.69
CA LYS A 460 0.87 -20.68 6.92
C LYS A 460 0.58 -19.21 6.59
N LEU A 461 -0.51 -18.65 7.12
CA LEU A 461 -0.83 -17.23 7.02
C LEU A 461 -0.59 -16.56 8.40
N VAL A 462 -0.65 -15.24 8.44
CA VAL A 462 -0.59 -14.43 9.67
C VAL A 462 -1.97 -13.80 9.85
N ALA A 463 -2.43 -13.70 11.09
CA ALA A 463 -3.74 -13.18 11.46
C ALA A 463 -4.00 -11.77 10.93
N GLU A 464 -4.48 -11.67 9.71
CA GLU A 464 -4.97 -10.44 9.08
C GLU A 464 -5.93 -10.94 8.01
N ALA A 465 -7.12 -11.39 8.44
CA ALA A 465 -8.11 -12.07 7.61
C ALA A 465 -7.65 -13.39 6.90
N GLY A 466 -7.06 -14.37 7.62
CA GLY A 466 -6.80 -15.74 7.13
C GLY A 466 -5.75 -16.56 7.93
N LEU A 467 -5.75 -17.92 7.81
CA LEU A 467 -5.01 -18.98 8.58
C LEU A 467 -3.92 -18.53 9.58
N ILE A 468 -4.01 -18.87 10.85
CA ILE A 468 -3.81 -17.79 11.81
C ILE A 468 -2.64 -18.02 12.75
N SER A 469 -1.48 -17.50 12.36
CA SER A 469 -0.43 -17.19 13.33
C SER A 469 -0.75 -15.85 13.96
N GLY A 470 -0.92 -15.79 15.28
CA GLY A 470 -1.13 -14.53 15.98
C GLY A 470 0.09 -13.60 15.90
N HIS A 471 -0.13 -12.30 16.09
CA HIS A 471 0.97 -11.33 16.20
C HIS A 471 1.97 -11.66 17.33
N ASP A 472 1.55 -12.47 18.32
CA ASP A 472 2.34 -12.93 19.46
C ASP A 472 3.31 -14.09 19.13
N GLY A 473 3.49 -14.41 17.85
CA GLY A 473 4.46 -15.42 17.40
C GLY A 473 5.92 -15.02 17.69
N GLY A 474 6.71 -15.96 18.22
CA GLY A 474 8.15 -15.74 18.45
C GLY A 474 8.97 -15.72 17.14
N THR A 475 10.02 -14.91 17.11
CA THR A 475 10.97 -14.86 15.97
C THR A 475 12.41 -14.77 16.45
N GLY A 476 13.33 -15.46 15.76
CA GLY A 476 14.76 -15.43 16.08
C GLY A 476 15.51 -14.21 15.51
N ALA A 477 14.90 -13.46 14.59
CA ALA A 477 15.38 -12.18 14.06
C ALA A 477 14.29 -11.49 13.22
N SER A 478 13.81 -10.32 13.65
CA SER A 478 12.85 -9.49 12.91
C SER A 478 13.00 -8.02 13.33
N PRO A 479 12.68 -7.04 12.46
CA PRO A 479 12.56 -5.65 12.88
C PRO A 479 11.58 -5.49 14.05
N VAL A 480 11.94 -4.66 15.04
CA VAL A 480 11.10 -4.39 16.22
C VAL A 480 9.76 -3.79 15.81
N SER A 481 9.72 -3.01 14.73
CA SER A 481 8.48 -2.46 14.18
C SER A 481 7.51 -3.55 13.74
N SER A 482 7.98 -4.59 13.04
CA SER A 482 7.15 -5.72 12.63
C SER A 482 6.66 -6.54 13.81
N ILE A 483 7.53 -6.82 14.80
CA ILE A 483 7.15 -7.56 16.02
C ILE A 483 6.03 -6.83 16.78
N LYS A 484 6.11 -5.50 16.83
CA LYS A 484 5.14 -4.71 17.59
C LYS A 484 3.88 -4.41 16.78
N HIS A 485 3.94 -4.26 15.46
CA HIS A 485 2.87 -3.59 14.72
C HIS A 485 2.35 -4.33 13.48
N ALA A 486 2.85 -5.53 13.18
CA ALA A 486 2.36 -6.35 12.08
C ALA A 486 1.60 -7.57 12.61
N GLY A 487 0.50 -7.91 11.94
CA GLY A 487 -0.40 -8.99 12.34
C GLY A 487 -1.41 -8.58 13.43
N GLY A 488 -2.51 -9.30 13.45
CA GLY A 488 -3.60 -9.19 14.41
C GLY A 488 -3.61 -10.33 15.44
N PRO A 489 -4.52 -10.26 16.42
CA PRO A 489 -4.70 -11.32 17.41
C PRO A 489 -5.28 -12.57 16.72
N TRP A 490 -4.79 -13.75 17.12
CA TRP A 490 -5.21 -14.98 16.46
C TRP A 490 -6.70 -15.29 16.71
N GLU A 491 -7.27 -14.80 17.80
CA GLU A 491 -8.67 -14.94 18.15
C GLU A 491 -9.59 -14.38 17.05
N LEU A 492 -9.23 -13.23 16.48
CA LEU A 492 -10.01 -12.58 15.41
C LEU A 492 -9.86 -13.33 14.10
N GLY A 493 -8.62 -13.57 13.67
CA GLY A 493 -8.39 -14.27 12.40
C GLY A 493 -9.01 -15.67 12.40
N LEU A 494 -8.96 -16.39 13.53
CA LEU A 494 -9.46 -17.75 13.65
C LEU A 494 -10.96 -17.82 13.52
N THR A 495 -11.64 -16.89 14.16
CA THR A 495 -13.09 -16.77 14.10
C THR A 495 -13.53 -16.35 12.69
N GLU A 496 -12.87 -15.37 12.08
CA GLU A 496 -13.17 -14.90 10.72
C GLU A 496 -12.98 -16.03 9.68
N THR A 497 -11.87 -16.76 9.78
CA THR A 497 -11.60 -17.90 8.90
C THR A 497 -12.63 -19.01 9.11
N GLN A 498 -13.05 -19.29 10.35
CA GLN A 498 -14.07 -20.29 10.64
C GLN A 498 -15.40 -19.92 9.98
N GLN A 499 -15.85 -18.69 10.20
CA GLN A 499 -17.11 -18.18 9.68
C GLN A 499 -17.11 -18.21 8.15
N THR A 500 -16.06 -17.68 7.54
CA THR A 500 -15.93 -17.64 6.07
C THR A 500 -15.93 -19.05 5.46
N LEU A 501 -15.21 -20.00 6.05
CA LEU A 501 -15.18 -21.37 5.55
C LEU A 501 -16.51 -22.10 5.70
N ILE A 502 -17.27 -21.83 6.77
CA ILE A 502 -18.63 -22.36 6.95
C ILE A 502 -19.57 -21.75 5.91
N GLU A 503 -19.58 -20.42 5.78
CA GLU A 503 -20.43 -19.69 4.84
C GLU A 503 -20.20 -20.10 3.38
N LYS A 504 -18.97 -20.51 3.05
CA LYS A 504 -18.61 -21.01 1.71
C LYS A 504 -18.70 -22.52 1.56
N GLU A 505 -19.15 -23.26 2.59
CA GLU A 505 -19.22 -24.72 2.60
C GLU A 505 -17.86 -25.41 2.33
N LEU A 506 -16.76 -24.75 2.70
CA LEU A 506 -15.39 -25.24 2.52
C LEU A 506 -14.76 -25.78 3.81
N ARG A 507 -15.46 -25.66 4.94
CA ARG A 507 -14.90 -26.01 6.27
C ARG A 507 -14.38 -27.44 6.38
N GLU A 508 -15.08 -28.41 5.78
CA GLU A 508 -14.70 -29.82 5.84
C GLU A 508 -13.50 -30.17 4.94
N ARG A 509 -13.11 -29.26 4.03
CA ARG A 509 -12.00 -29.50 3.09
C ARG A 509 -10.63 -29.21 3.69
N VAL A 510 -10.57 -28.51 4.83
CA VAL A 510 -9.31 -28.03 5.42
C VAL A 510 -9.25 -28.35 6.91
N ILE A 511 -8.06 -28.77 7.35
CA ILE A 511 -7.70 -28.82 8.77
C ILE A 511 -7.09 -27.47 9.12
N ARG A 512 -7.50 -26.90 10.24
CA ARG A 512 -7.01 -25.61 10.71
C ARG A 512 -6.05 -25.79 11.87
N ARG A 513 -5.07 -24.91 11.93
CA ARG A 513 -4.03 -24.89 12.94
C ARG A 513 -3.76 -23.44 13.34
N VAL A 514 -3.71 -23.19 14.65
CA VAL A 514 -3.44 -21.88 15.23
C VAL A 514 -2.14 -21.90 16.05
N ASP A 515 -1.37 -20.80 16.01
CA ASP A 515 -0.22 -20.59 16.88
C ASP A 515 -0.14 -19.11 17.34
N GLY A 516 0.68 -18.84 18.36
CA GLY A 516 0.93 -17.48 18.87
C GLY A 516 0.60 -17.31 20.34
N GLY A 517 1.62 -17.32 21.20
CA GLY A 517 1.47 -17.06 22.64
C GLY A 517 0.73 -18.12 23.46
N PHE A 518 0.63 -19.36 22.96
CA PHE A 518 0.00 -20.49 23.65
C PHE A 518 0.86 -21.01 24.80
N LYS A 519 0.43 -20.78 26.04
CA LYS A 519 1.18 -21.12 27.26
C LYS A 519 0.57 -22.26 28.08
N GLY A 520 -0.73 -22.52 27.94
CA GLY A 520 -1.41 -23.52 28.75
C GLY A 520 -2.68 -24.10 28.12
N GLY A 521 -3.43 -24.83 28.94
CA GLY A 521 -4.66 -25.50 28.50
C GLY A 521 -5.82 -24.56 28.19
N VAL A 522 -5.83 -23.36 28.77
CA VAL A 522 -6.90 -22.36 28.57
C VAL A 522 -6.89 -21.87 27.12
N GLU A 523 -5.72 -21.55 26.58
CA GLU A 523 -5.57 -21.09 25.19
C GLU A 523 -5.98 -22.19 24.20
N ILE A 524 -5.64 -23.45 24.49
CA ILE A 524 -6.09 -24.61 23.69
C ILE A 524 -7.62 -24.70 23.68
N LEU A 525 -8.26 -24.62 24.84
CA LEU A 525 -9.72 -24.68 24.95
C LEU A 525 -10.39 -23.50 24.23
N MET A 526 -9.81 -22.30 24.29
CA MET A 526 -10.31 -21.12 23.58
C MET A 526 -10.18 -21.28 22.07
N GLY A 527 -9.02 -21.75 21.58
CA GLY A 527 -8.83 -22.07 20.16
C GLY A 527 -9.80 -23.16 19.67
N ALA A 528 -10.02 -24.21 20.47
CA ALA A 528 -11.00 -25.25 20.18
C ALA A 528 -12.43 -24.69 20.10
N ALA A 529 -12.83 -23.83 21.03
CA ALA A 529 -14.15 -23.20 21.04
C ALA A 529 -14.36 -22.26 19.84
N MET A 530 -13.29 -21.61 19.37
CA MET A 530 -13.27 -20.81 18.12
C MET A 530 -13.14 -21.68 16.85
N GLY A 531 -13.12 -23.01 17.03
CA GLY A 531 -13.30 -24.02 15.99
C GLY A 531 -12.02 -24.67 15.46
N ASP A 532 -10.87 -24.41 16.06
CA ASP A 532 -9.58 -24.90 15.56
C ASP A 532 -9.37 -26.40 15.84
N ASN A 533 -8.46 -27.04 15.10
CA ASN A 533 -8.20 -28.48 15.21
C ASN A 533 -6.81 -28.83 15.76
N GLU A 534 -5.80 -27.99 15.55
CA GLU A 534 -4.40 -28.27 15.90
C GLU A 534 -3.71 -27.03 16.50
N TYR A 535 -2.88 -27.22 17.53
CA TYR A 535 -2.35 -26.12 18.33
C TYR A 535 -0.82 -26.08 18.28
N GLY A 536 -0.28 -24.93 17.89
CA GLY A 536 1.15 -24.73 17.68
C GLY A 536 1.86 -24.09 18.87
N PHE A 537 2.94 -24.72 19.31
CA PHE A 537 3.83 -24.23 20.37
C PHE A 537 5.21 -23.94 19.80
N GLY A 538 5.68 -22.70 19.97
CA GLY A 538 7.03 -22.28 19.55
C GLY A 538 7.87 -21.88 20.75
N TYR A 539 7.58 -20.71 21.29
CA TYR A 539 8.33 -20.10 22.39
C TYR A 539 8.30 -20.93 23.68
N ASP A 540 7.15 -21.43 24.12
CA ASP A 540 7.06 -22.25 25.33
C ASP A 540 7.76 -23.62 25.18
N ALA A 541 7.80 -24.18 23.96
CA ALA A 541 8.62 -25.35 23.68
C ALA A 541 10.12 -25.02 23.85
N MET A 542 10.55 -23.81 23.47
CA MET A 542 11.93 -23.35 23.72
C MET A 542 12.22 -23.17 25.22
N ILE A 543 11.28 -22.61 26.00
CA ILE A 543 11.40 -22.51 27.46
C ILE A 543 11.54 -23.91 28.08
N ALA A 544 10.71 -24.86 27.67
CA ALA A 544 10.77 -26.25 28.14
C ALA A 544 12.15 -26.91 27.85
N THR A 545 12.84 -26.49 26.79
CA THR A 545 14.20 -26.94 26.46
C THR A 545 15.33 -26.11 27.11
N GLY A 546 15.01 -25.18 28.01
CA GLY A 546 15.98 -24.41 28.80
C GLY A 546 16.25 -22.98 28.34
N CYS A 547 15.36 -22.37 27.53
CA CYS A 547 15.43 -20.94 27.24
C CYS A 547 15.08 -20.12 28.51
N VAL A 548 15.96 -19.19 28.91
CA VAL A 548 15.81 -18.36 30.12
C VAL A 548 15.36 -16.92 29.84
N SER A 549 14.81 -16.64 28.65
CA SER A 549 14.25 -15.32 28.29
C SER A 549 15.20 -14.13 28.51
N GLY A 550 16.47 -14.29 28.15
CA GLY A 550 17.53 -13.27 28.32
C GLY A 550 17.49 -12.12 27.31
N TYR A 551 16.32 -11.52 27.04
CA TYR A 551 16.25 -10.24 26.34
C TYR A 551 16.36 -9.11 27.38
N ALA A 552 17.58 -8.63 27.60
CA ALA A 552 17.86 -7.34 28.21
C ALA A 552 17.68 -6.21 27.19
#